data_AF-A0A2D6R6I0-F1
#
_entry.id   AF-A0A2D6R6I0-F1
#
_cell.length_a   1.000
_cell.length_b   1.000
_cell.length_c   1.000
_cell.angle_alpha   90.00
_cell.angle_beta   90.00
_cell.angle_gamma   90.00
#
_symmetry.space_group_name_H-M   'P 1'
#
loop_
_entity.id
_entity.type
_entity.pdbx_description
1 polymer ?
#
loop_
_entity_poly.entity_id
_entity_poly.type
_entity_poly.pdbx_seq_one_letter_code
_entity_poly.pdbx_strand_id
1 'polypeptide(L)'
;MQKRGQLTVFIVVGLILLLLLVGFFALQSSITTKGLEPEMPQDVSAIKLFVDGCLMQATGQAVRDVALRGGYVTPPELALTQNQDIVPYYFKDETRHDTSLEFIANQVSLETQTKLGNCIADFTTFEDQGYDIQFE
;
A
#
# COMPACT_ATOMS: atom_id res chain seq x y z
N MET A 1 -51.09 46.81 -14.73
CA MET A 1 -50.11 46.29 -13.75
C MET A 1 -50.03 44.77 -13.87
N GLN A 2 -49.09 44.22 -14.66
CA GLN A 2 -48.85 42.76 -14.78
C GLN A 2 -47.36 42.46 -14.52
N LYS A 3 -46.93 42.39 -13.26
CA LYS A 3 -45.52 42.07 -12.92
C LYS A 3 -45.32 41.15 -11.70
N ARG A 4 -46.38 40.54 -11.15
CA ARG A 4 -46.27 39.71 -9.93
C ARG A 4 -46.41 38.19 -10.13
N GLY A 5 -46.95 37.73 -11.29
CA GLY A 5 -47.14 36.30 -11.58
C GLY A 5 -45.97 35.60 -12.31
N GLN A 6 -45.01 36.35 -12.85
CA GLN A 6 -43.86 35.76 -13.55
C GLN A 6 -42.77 35.29 -12.57
N LEU A 7 -42.68 35.94 -11.40
CA LEU A 7 -41.69 35.59 -10.37
C LEU A 7 -41.95 34.19 -9.79
N THR A 8 -43.21 33.80 -9.61
CA THR A 8 -43.57 32.47 -9.13
C THR A 8 -43.19 31.38 -10.13
N VAL A 9 -43.26 31.65 -11.44
CA VAL A 9 -42.82 30.71 -12.48
C VAL A 9 -41.32 30.44 -12.37
N PHE A 10 -40.50 31.47 -12.18
CA PHE A 10 -39.06 31.29 -12.00
C PHE A 10 -38.71 30.50 -10.72
N ILE A 11 -39.46 30.72 -9.64
CA ILE A 11 -39.26 29.96 -8.39
C ILE A 11 -39.59 28.48 -8.58
N VAL A 12 -40.71 28.17 -9.25
CA VAL A 12 -41.12 26.77 -9.51
C VAL A 12 -40.11 26.07 -10.41
N VAL A 13 -39.62 26.74 -11.47
CA VAL A 13 -38.60 26.17 -12.37
C VAL A 13 -37.27 25.92 -11.63
N GLY A 14 -36.86 26.86 -10.77
CA GLY A 14 -35.66 26.69 -9.94
C GLY A 14 -35.78 25.51 -8.97
N LEU A 15 -36.94 25.33 -8.35
CA LEU A 15 -37.20 24.20 -7.45
C LEU A 15 -37.15 22.86 -8.18
N ILE A 16 -37.71 22.79 -9.39
CA ILE A 16 -37.66 21.59 -10.25
C ILE A 16 -36.21 21.25 -10.62
N LEU A 17 -35.42 22.24 -11.05
CA LEU A 17 -34.01 22.04 -11.36
C LEU A 17 -33.19 21.57 -10.15
N LEU A 18 -33.47 22.13 -8.96
CA LEU A 18 -32.80 21.73 -7.72
C LEU A 18 -33.12 20.27 -7.37
N LEU A 19 -34.39 19.85 -7.48
CA LEU A 19 -34.79 18.46 -7.24
C LEU A 19 -34.13 17.49 -8.24
N LEU A 20 -34.03 17.88 -9.50
CA LEU A 20 -33.35 17.07 -10.53
C LEU A 20 -31.86 16.91 -10.24
N LEU A 21 -31.18 17.99 -9.84
CA LEU A 21 -29.76 17.94 -9.46
C LEU A 21 -29.54 17.04 -8.24
N VAL A 22 -30.33 17.22 -7.18
CA VAL A 22 -30.22 16.40 -5.97
C VAL A 22 -30.49 14.92 -6.29
N GLY A 23 -31.52 14.63 -7.08
CA GLY A 23 -31.82 13.27 -7.54
C GLY A 23 -30.68 12.66 -8.36
N PHE A 24 -30.10 13.43 -9.28
CA PHE A 24 -28.96 12.99 -10.09
C PHE A 24 -27.73 12.65 -9.22
N PHE A 25 -27.36 13.52 -8.28
CA PHE A 25 -26.23 13.27 -7.38
C PHE A 25 -26.50 12.12 -6.40
N ALA A 26 -27.75 11.93 -5.95
CA ALA A 26 -28.12 10.81 -5.08
C ALA A 26 -28.06 9.44 -5.80
N LEU A 27 -28.42 9.42 -7.09
CA LEU A 27 -28.26 8.23 -7.93
C LEU A 27 -26.79 7.95 -8.23
N GLN A 28 -26.00 8.99 -8.51
CA GLN A 28 -24.56 8.85 -8.73
C GLN A 28 -23.85 8.35 -7.46
N SER A 29 -24.17 8.88 -6.28
CA SER A 29 -23.53 8.45 -5.03
C SER A 29 -23.87 6.99 -4.68
N SER A 30 -25.05 6.50 -5.04
CA SER A 30 -25.42 5.09 -4.89
C SER A 30 -24.64 4.15 -5.82
N ILE A 31 -24.18 4.65 -6.97
CA ILE A 31 -23.39 3.89 -7.95
C ILE A 31 -21.88 4.03 -7.68
N THR A 32 -21.41 5.18 -7.20
CA THR A 32 -19.99 5.49 -6.99
C THR A 32 -19.46 5.08 -5.60
N THR A 33 -20.32 4.80 -4.60
CA THR A 33 -19.87 4.32 -3.28
C THR A 33 -19.62 2.81 -3.21
N LYS A 34 -20.07 2.05 -4.21
CA LYS A 34 -19.50 0.73 -4.49
C LYS A 34 -18.34 0.94 -5.45
N GLY A 35 -17.18 1.25 -4.89
CA GLY A 35 -15.93 1.08 -5.63
C GLY A 35 -15.99 -0.26 -6.32
N LEU A 36 -15.78 -0.27 -7.63
CA LEU A 36 -15.58 -1.50 -8.39
C LEU A 36 -14.29 -2.17 -7.90
N GLU A 37 -14.30 -2.74 -6.70
CA GLU A 37 -13.61 -4.00 -6.55
C GLU A 37 -14.47 -4.99 -7.32
N PRO A 38 -13.95 -5.65 -8.37
CA PRO A 38 -14.66 -6.77 -8.96
C PRO A 38 -15.05 -7.70 -7.79
N GLU A 39 -16.26 -8.27 -7.81
CA GLU A 39 -16.58 -9.40 -6.95
C GLU A 39 -15.60 -10.52 -7.32
N MET A 40 -14.41 -10.47 -6.71
CA MET A 40 -13.44 -11.54 -6.80
C MET A 40 -14.11 -12.73 -6.12
N PRO A 41 -14.03 -13.94 -6.71
CA PRO A 41 -14.45 -15.15 -6.02
C PRO A 41 -13.89 -15.13 -4.59
N GLN A 42 -14.69 -15.51 -3.59
CA GLN A 42 -14.28 -15.48 -2.17
C GLN A 42 -12.89 -16.07 -1.94
N ASP A 43 -12.56 -17.09 -2.74
CA ASP A 43 -11.28 -17.79 -2.78
C ASP A 43 -10.08 -16.90 -3.14
N VAL A 44 -10.22 -16.01 -4.11
CA VAL A 44 -9.12 -15.12 -4.53
C VAL A 44 -8.94 -13.96 -3.56
N SER A 45 -10.01 -13.55 -2.87
CA SER A 45 -9.95 -12.53 -1.82
C SER A 45 -9.12 -12.99 -0.63
N ALA A 46 -9.23 -14.27 -0.24
CA ALA A 46 -8.43 -14.85 0.83
C ALA A 46 -6.93 -14.90 0.50
N ILE A 47 -6.57 -15.29 -0.72
CA ILE A 47 -5.18 -15.30 -1.19
C ILE A 47 -4.62 -13.89 -1.22
N LYS A 48 -5.39 -12.92 -1.75
CA LYS A 48 -4.99 -11.51 -1.74
C LYS A 48 -4.73 -11.00 -0.32
N LEU A 49 -5.66 -11.21 0.60
CA LEU A 49 -5.51 -10.77 1.99
C LEU A 49 -4.28 -11.40 2.66
N PHE A 50 -3.99 -12.67 2.35
CA PHE A 50 -2.79 -13.35 2.81
C PHE A 50 -1.51 -12.71 2.25
N VAL A 51 -1.44 -12.49 0.93
CA VAL A 51 -0.28 -11.86 0.28
C VAL A 51 -0.09 -10.43 0.79
N ASP A 52 -1.15 -9.65 0.91
CA ASP A 52 -1.12 -8.29 1.43
C ASP A 52 -0.62 -8.27 2.89
N GLY A 53 -1.09 -9.21 3.71
CA GLY A 53 -0.60 -9.41 5.07
C GLY A 53 0.89 -9.73 5.13
N CYS A 54 1.34 -10.68 4.29
CA CYS A 54 2.74 -11.03 4.18
C CYS A 54 3.61 -9.86 3.70
N LEU A 55 3.15 -9.11 2.71
CA LEU A 55 3.85 -7.94 2.19
C LEU A 55 4.01 -6.87 3.27
N MET A 56 2.93 -6.57 4.01
CA MET A 56 2.96 -5.57 5.07
C MET A 56 3.90 -5.99 6.21
N GLN A 57 3.86 -7.25 6.62
CA GLN A 57 4.75 -7.80 7.65
C GLN A 57 6.22 -7.82 7.18
N ALA A 58 6.49 -8.33 5.98
CA ALA A 58 7.82 -8.44 5.41
C ALA A 58 8.47 -7.07 5.26
N THR A 59 7.74 -6.09 4.73
CA THR A 59 8.22 -4.72 4.56
C THR A 59 8.50 -4.06 5.92
N GLY A 60 7.59 -4.21 6.90
CA GLY A 60 7.77 -3.65 8.24
C GLY A 60 9.01 -4.21 8.96
N GLN A 61 9.22 -5.52 8.85
CA GLN A 61 10.42 -6.17 9.40
C GLN A 61 11.69 -5.78 8.64
N ALA A 62 11.64 -5.70 7.31
CA ALA A 62 12.78 -5.31 6.48
C ALA A 62 13.25 -3.88 6.80
N VAL A 63 12.32 -2.93 6.90
CA VAL A 63 12.64 -1.54 7.29
C VAL A 63 13.30 -1.51 8.67
N ARG A 64 12.75 -2.24 9.65
CA ARG A 64 13.33 -2.32 11.00
C ARG A 64 14.74 -2.90 10.98
N ASP A 65 14.94 -4.03 10.32
CA ASP A 65 16.23 -4.73 10.32
C ASP A 65 17.31 -3.94 9.59
N VAL A 66 16.98 -3.36 8.44
CA VAL A 66 17.88 -2.46 7.70
C VAL A 66 18.21 -1.22 8.52
N ALA A 67 17.23 -0.63 9.23
CA ALA A 67 17.47 0.52 10.10
C ALA A 67 18.42 0.19 11.26
N LEU A 68 18.23 -0.96 11.91
CA LEU A 68 19.10 -1.40 13.02
C LEU A 68 20.55 -1.67 12.58
N ARG A 69 20.74 -2.09 11.33
CA ARG A 69 22.06 -2.32 10.71
C ARG A 69 22.63 -1.07 10.03
N GLY A 70 22.08 0.10 10.32
CA GLY A 70 22.57 1.37 9.79
C GLY A 70 22.44 1.47 8.27
N GLY A 71 21.32 1.01 7.70
CA GLY A 71 21.01 1.17 6.28
C GLY A 71 21.45 0.02 5.37
N TYR A 72 21.99 -1.07 5.91
CA TYR A 72 22.52 -2.19 5.14
C TYR A 72 21.84 -3.51 5.52
N VAL A 73 21.59 -4.37 4.53
CA VAL A 73 21.26 -5.78 4.78
C VAL A 73 22.50 -6.52 5.27
N THR A 74 23.59 -6.37 4.51
CA THR A 74 24.91 -6.89 4.83
C THR A 74 25.86 -5.71 5.08
N PRO A 75 26.34 -5.51 6.31
CA PRO A 75 27.21 -4.40 6.65
C PRO A 75 28.53 -4.41 5.86
N PRO A 76 29.10 -3.25 5.52
CA PRO A 76 30.39 -3.13 4.86
C PRO A 76 31.55 -3.48 5.81
N GLU A 77 32.75 -3.69 5.26
CA GLU A 77 33.98 -3.93 6.05
C GLU A 77 34.28 -2.79 7.04
N LEU A 78 33.93 -1.56 6.67
CA LEU A 78 34.08 -0.38 7.52
C LEU A 78 32.92 -0.27 8.51
N ALA A 79 32.91 -1.17 9.50
CA ALA A 79 31.89 -1.20 10.54
C ALA A 79 32.48 -1.43 11.93
N LEU A 80 31.75 -0.96 12.94
CA LEU A 80 31.93 -1.33 14.33
C LEU A 80 31.23 -2.66 14.58
N THR A 81 31.94 -3.62 15.15
CA THR A 81 31.32 -4.85 15.66
C THR A 81 31.33 -4.81 17.19
N GLN A 82 30.15 -4.79 17.80
CA GLN A 82 30.01 -4.81 19.26
C GLN A 82 28.86 -5.74 19.64
N ASN A 83 29.13 -6.74 20.48
CA ASN A 83 28.11 -7.69 20.99
C ASN A 83 27.21 -8.32 19.90
N GLN A 84 27.82 -8.73 18.77
CA GLN A 84 27.15 -9.28 17.58
C GLN A 84 26.36 -8.27 16.73
N ASP A 85 26.22 -7.03 17.18
CA ASP A 85 25.72 -5.94 16.35
C ASP A 85 26.84 -5.39 15.48
N ILE A 86 26.52 -5.13 14.22
CA ILE A 86 27.44 -4.54 13.25
C ILE A 86 26.84 -3.22 12.77
N VAL A 87 27.54 -2.12 13.07
CA VAL A 87 27.09 -0.77 12.76
C VAL A 87 28.12 -0.09 11.84
N PRO A 88 27.77 0.24 10.59
CA PRO A 88 28.68 0.89 9.66
C PRO A 88 29.09 2.28 10.11
N TYR A 89 30.33 2.67 9.80
CA TYR A 89 30.77 4.05 9.97
C TYR A 89 30.24 4.92 8.84
N TYR A 90 29.50 5.98 9.17
CA TYR A 90 29.09 7.00 8.19
C TYR A 90 30.11 8.13 8.05
N PHE A 91 30.96 8.30 9.06
CA PHE A 91 32.05 9.27 9.05
C PHE A 91 33.25 8.70 9.80
N LYS A 92 34.41 8.63 9.14
CA LYS A 92 35.65 8.13 9.72
C LYS A 92 36.84 8.74 8.96
N ASP A 93 37.92 9.05 9.67
CA ASP A 93 39.17 9.57 9.08
C ASP A 93 38.92 10.79 8.17
N GLU A 94 38.09 11.73 8.67
CA GLU A 94 37.65 12.96 7.96
C GLU A 94 36.87 12.72 6.64
N THR A 95 36.52 11.47 6.36
CA THR A 95 35.84 11.05 5.13
C THR A 95 34.40 10.62 5.42
N ARG A 96 33.49 10.99 4.51
CA ARG A 96 32.08 10.59 4.54
C ARG A 96 31.87 9.27 3.79
N HIS A 97 31.19 8.33 4.44
CA HIS A 97 30.83 7.01 3.93
C HIS A 97 29.32 6.74 4.04
N ASP A 98 28.53 7.80 4.24
CA ASP A 98 27.07 7.68 4.33
C ASP A 98 26.44 7.24 3.00
N THR A 99 25.30 6.57 3.11
CA THR A 99 24.57 6.00 1.96
C THR A 99 23.51 6.95 1.45
N SER A 100 23.21 6.87 0.14
CA SER A 100 22.04 7.56 -0.42
C SER A 100 20.73 6.93 0.05
N LEU A 101 19.64 7.71 0.00
CA LEU A 101 18.29 7.20 0.25
C LEU A 101 17.93 6.07 -0.72
N GLU A 102 18.36 6.19 -1.98
CA GLU A 102 18.14 5.17 -3.01
C GLU A 102 18.83 3.85 -2.66
N PHE A 103 20.06 3.91 -2.14
CA PHE A 103 20.76 2.72 -1.66
C PHE A 103 19.98 2.03 -0.54
N ILE A 104 19.54 2.79 0.48
CA ILE A 104 18.76 2.24 1.59
C ILE A 104 17.44 1.63 1.09
N ALA A 105 16.75 2.30 0.16
CA ALA A 105 15.53 1.78 -0.45
C ALA A 105 15.77 0.43 -1.16
N ASN A 106 16.89 0.29 -1.86
CA ASN A 106 17.29 -0.96 -2.49
C ASN A 106 17.61 -2.06 -1.46
N GLN A 107 18.26 -1.71 -0.34
CA GLN A 107 18.51 -2.65 0.76
C GLN A 107 17.20 -3.13 1.41
N VAL A 108 16.25 -2.22 1.65
CA VAL A 108 14.91 -2.56 2.16
C VAL A 108 14.17 -3.46 1.17
N SER A 109 14.24 -3.16 -0.13
CA SER A 109 13.62 -4.00 -1.17
C SER A 109 14.18 -5.43 -1.17
N LEU A 110 15.51 -5.57 -1.09
CA LEU A 110 16.20 -6.86 -1.03
C LEU A 110 15.78 -7.68 0.20
N GLU A 111 15.79 -7.05 1.38
CA GLU A 111 15.37 -7.72 2.62
C GLU A 111 13.88 -8.06 2.58
N THR A 112 13.04 -7.18 2.02
CA THR A 112 11.60 -7.42 1.86
C THR A 112 11.34 -8.64 0.98
N GLN A 113 12.03 -8.79 -0.16
CA GLN A 113 11.89 -9.97 -1.02
C GLN A 113 12.24 -11.26 -0.29
N THR A 114 13.33 -11.25 0.49
CA THR A 114 13.77 -12.42 1.28
C THR A 114 12.71 -12.80 2.32
N LYS A 115 12.21 -11.82 3.08
CA LYS A 115 11.19 -12.07 4.11
C LYS A 115 9.83 -12.43 3.52
N LEU A 116 9.47 -11.84 2.39
CA LEU A 116 8.22 -12.11 1.68
C LEU A 116 8.19 -13.56 1.18
N GLY A 117 9.28 -14.03 0.56
CA GLY A 117 9.41 -15.43 0.16
C GLY A 117 9.23 -16.39 1.33
N ASN A 118 9.86 -16.09 2.47
CA ASN A 118 9.69 -16.89 3.69
C ASN A 118 8.26 -16.84 4.26
N CYS A 119 7.56 -15.71 4.13
CA CYS A 119 6.18 -15.57 4.63
C CYS A 119 5.18 -16.33 3.75
N ILE A 120 5.31 -16.20 2.43
CA ILE A 120 4.43 -16.86 1.47
C ILE A 120 4.69 -18.37 1.46
N ALA A 121 5.94 -18.79 1.67
CA ALA A 121 6.35 -20.20 1.74
C ALA A 121 5.78 -21.03 0.57
N ASP A 122 5.96 -20.50 -0.66
CA ASP A 122 5.48 -21.06 -1.92
C ASP A 122 3.97 -21.40 -1.93
N PHE A 123 3.17 -20.68 -1.13
CA PHE A 123 1.72 -20.88 -0.97
C PHE A 123 1.31 -22.29 -0.54
N THR A 124 2.22 -23.05 0.08
CA THR A 124 1.95 -24.38 0.66
C THR A 124 0.66 -24.43 1.51
N THR A 125 0.36 -23.34 2.25
CA THR A 125 -0.88 -23.21 3.05
C THR A 125 -2.17 -23.33 2.21
N PHE A 126 -2.14 -22.94 0.93
CA PHE A 126 -3.28 -23.02 0.02
C PHE A 126 -3.28 -24.32 -0.79
N GLU A 127 -2.11 -24.92 -1.05
CA GLU A 127 -2.03 -26.27 -1.64
C GLU A 127 -2.77 -27.30 -0.78
N ASP A 128 -2.61 -27.22 0.55
CA ASP A 128 -3.33 -28.06 1.52
C ASP A 128 -4.87 -27.88 1.48
N GLN A 129 -5.33 -26.74 0.95
CA GLN A 129 -6.75 -26.41 0.76
C GLN A 129 -7.27 -26.81 -0.64
N GLY A 130 -6.42 -27.39 -1.49
CA GLY A 130 -6.76 -27.86 -2.83
C GLY A 130 -6.54 -26.85 -3.96
N TYR A 131 -5.81 -25.75 -3.71
CA TYR A 131 -5.44 -24.80 -4.76
C TYR A 131 -4.18 -25.26 -5.50
N ASP A 132 -4.18 -25.13 -6.84
CA ASP A 132 -2.99 -25.26 -7.68
C ASP A 132 -2.56 -23.86 -8.13
N ILE A 133 -1.43 -23.38 -7.61
CA ILE A 133 -0.91 -22.03 -7.88
C ILE A 133 0.32 -22.17 -8.77
N GLN A 134 0.23 -21.63 -9.99
CA GLN A 134 1.33 -21.64 -10.95
C GLN A 134 1.92 -20.26 -11.14
N PHE A 135 3.24 -20.18 -11.14
CA PHE A 135 4.00 -18.96 -11.43
C PHE A 135 4.38 -18.95 -12.91
N GLU A 136 4.02 -17.90 -13.63
CA GLU A 136 4.42 -17.66 -15.02
C GLU A 136 5.66 -16.75 -15.08
#